data_AF-A0A645IRS0-F1
#
_entry.id   AF-A0A645IRS0-F1
#
_cell.length_a   1.000
_cell.length_b   1.000
_cell.length_c   1.000
_cell.angle_alpha   90.00
_cell.angle_beta   90.00
_cell.angle_gamma   90.00
#
_symmetry.space_group_name_H-M   'P 1'
#
loop_
_entity.id
_entity.type
_entity.pdbx_description
1 polymer ?
#
loop_
_entity_poly.entity_id
_entity_poly.type
_entity_poly.pdbx_seq_one_letter_code
_entity_poly.pdbx_strand_id
1 'polypeptide(L)'
;MIKAYGKSFLVAGIALAAMILPFVIKSVEEALKAVPETYMEASFALGATKWHTISKVVIPAAVEGITTGVILGMGRIIGDTAIVWLVLGGTLRMTGAAPWYAPQNWISTLQNTGCTLTSYIYFTSPAGEGNNYTVAFGAACVLIVIIIALNALIAVIGNMRRVK
;
A
#
# COMPACT_ATOMS: atom_id res chain seq x y z
N MET A 1 1.28 -4.53 -33.47
CA MET A 1 0.44 -5.40 -32.62
C MET A 1 0.31 -4.71 -31.27
N ILE A 2 -0.85 -4.10 -30.99
CA ILE A 2 -1.10 -3.41 -29.71
C ILE A 2 -1.21 -4.51 -28.65
N LYS A 3 -0.19 -4.65 -27.79
CA LYS A 3 -0.27 -5.54 -26.63
C LYS A 3 -1.36 -4.99 -25.71
N ALA A 4 -2.50 -5.66 -25.61
CA ALA A 4 -3.48 -5.36 -24.59
C ALA A 4 -2.84 -5.65 -23.23
N TYR A 5 -2.57 -4.60 -22.43
CA TYR A 5 -2.01 -4.70 -21.08
C TYR A 5 -2.99 -5.27 -20.04
N GLY A 6 -3.95 -6.10 -20.47
CA GLY A 6 -5.06 -6.55 -19.63
C GLY A 6 -4.62 -7.24 -18.34
N LYS A 7 -3.39 -7.78 -18.28
CA LYS A 7 -2.80 -8.37 -17.07
C LYS A 7 -1.36 -7.88 -16.88
N SER A 8 -1.17 -6.84 -16.07
CA SER A 8 0.17 -6.29 -15.77
C SER A 8 0.26 -5.74 -14.35
N PHE A 9 1.47 -5.68 -13.80
CA PHE A 9 1.71 -5.05 -12.48
C PHE A 9 1.29 -3.58 -12.44
N LEU A 10 1.42 -2.84 -13.56
CA LEU A 10 0.91 -1.47 -13.65
C LEU A 10 -0.60 -1.39 -13.47
N VAL A 11 -1.35 -2.22 -14.20
CA VAL A 11 -2.82 -2.21 -14.10
C VAL A 11 -3.26 -2.67 -12.72
N ALA A 12 -2.59 -3.68 -12.14
CA ALA A 12 -2.86 -4.12 -10.76
C ALA A 12 -2.58 -3.00 -9.74
N GLY A 13 -1.46 -2.29 -9.88
CA GLY A 13 -1.11 -1.17 -9.01
C GLY A 13 -2.10 -0.01 -9.10
N ILE A 14 -2.54 0.36 -10.31
CA ILE A 14 -3.55 1.41 -10.52
C ILE A 14 -4.90 0.99 -9.93
N ALA A 15 -5.31 -0.26 -10.11
CA ALA A 15 -6.57 -0.78 -9.55
C ALA A 15 -6.55 -0.75 -8.02
N LEU A 16 -5.47 -1.21 -7.40
CA LEU A 16 -5.28 -1.14 -5.94
C LEU A 16 -5.25 0.30 -5.44
N ALA A 17 -4.56 1.20 -6.15
CA ALA A 17 -4.52 2.62 -5.82
C ALA A 17 -5.91 3.24 -5.85
N ALA A 18 -6.72 2.97 -6.88
CA ALA A 18 -8.08 3.46 -6.98
C ALA A 18 -8.98 2.96 -5.83
N MET A 19 -8.79 1.70 -5.40
CA MET A 19 -9.53 1.11 -4.29
C MET A 19 -9.14 1.71 -2.93
N ILE A 20 -7.84 1.92 -2.68
CA ILE A 20 -7.35 2.41 -1.37
C ILE A 20 -7.48 3.93 -1.23
N LEU A 21 -7.56 4.67 -2.34
CA LEU A 21 -7.67 6.12 -2.36
C LEU A 21 -8.77 6.67 -1.43
N PRO A 22 -10.04 6.21 -1.49
CA PRO A 22 -11.09 6.72 -0.60
C PRO A 22 -10.82 6.43 0.88
N PHE A 23 -10.18 5.30 1.19
CA PHE A 23 -9.80 4.95 2.56
C PHE A 23 -8.75 5.92 3.12
N VAL A 24 -7.70 6.20 2.33
CA VAL A 24 -6.65 7.13 2.72
C VAL A 24 -7.21 8.55 2.88
N ILE A 25 -8.05 8.99 1.94
CA ILE A 25 -8.71 10.32 2.02
C ILE A 25 -9.50 10.45 3.32
N LYS A 26 -10.29 9.43 3.70
CA LYS A 26 -11.07 9.46 4.94
C LYS A 26 -10.18 9.52 6.18
N SER A 27 -9.12 8.74 6.21
CA SER A 27 -8.19 8.76 7.34
C SER A 27 -7.46 10.11 7.47
N VAL A 28 -7.07 10.72 6.35
CA VAL A 28 -6.49 12.07 6.34
C VAL A 28 -7.52 13.14 6.77
N GLU A 29 -8.77 13.01 6.36
CA GLU A 29 -9.86 13.90 6.77
C GLU A 29 -10.08 13.86 8.30
N GLU A 30 -10.08 12.67 8.88
CA GLU A 30 -10.18 12.48 10.34
C GLU A 30 -8.96 13.06 11.07
N ALA A 31 -7.75 12.85 10.53
CA ALA A 31 -6.52 13.42 11.08
C ALA A 31 -6.54 14.96 11.09
N LEU A 32 -7.06 15.58 10.04
CA LEU A 32 -7.18 17.04 9.94
C LEU A 32 -8.26 17.58 10.89
N LYS A 33 -9.40 16.89 11.03
CA LYS A 33 -10.48 17.26 11.96
C LYS A 33 -10.08 17.13 13.44
N ALA A 34 -9.10 16.28 13.74
CA ALA A 34 -8.58 16.13 15.09
C ALA A 34 -7.76 17.36 15.56
N VAL A 35 -7.33 18.24 14.64
CA VAL A 35 -6.59 19.46 14.99
C VAL A 35 -7.55 20.50 15.58
N PRO A 36 -7.32 20.98 16.82
CA PRO A 36 -8.16 21.99 17.46
C PRO A 36 -8.24 23.29 16.65
N GLU A 37 -9.44 23.88 16.56
CA GLU A 37 -9.65 25.14 15.84
C GLU A 37 -8.86 26.32 16.41
N THR A 38 -8.50 26.26 17.71
CA THR A 38 -7.67 27.26 18.40
C THR A 38 -6.33 27.50 17.71
N TYR A 39 -5.74 26.48 17.06
CA TYR A 39 -4.50 26.65 16.28
C TYR A 39 -4.70 27.57 15.06
N MET A 40 -5.87 27.49 14.43
CA MET A 40 -6.21 28.35 13.30
C MET A 40 -6.52 29.77 13.76
N GLU A 41 -7.28 29.93 14.85
CA GLU A 41 -7.60 31.23 15.44
C GLU A 41 -6.34 31.98 15.87
N ALA A 42 -5.40 31.32 16.55
CA ALA A 42 -4.13 31.91 16.94
C ALA A 42 -3.28 32.33 15.73
N SER A 43 -3.25 31.51 14.66
CA SER A 43 -2.55 31.85 13.42
C SER A 43 -3.15 33.08 12.74
N PHE A 44 -4.49 33.19 12.70
CA PHE A 44 -5.17 34.36 12.15
C PHE A 44 -4.97 35.62 13.00
N ALA A 45 -4.94 35.49 14.33
CA ALA A 45 -4.64 36.61 15.24
C ALA A 45 -3.22 37.17 15.03
N LEU A 46 -2.27 36.34 14.58
CA LEU A 46 -0.92 36.74 14.20
C LEU A 46 -0.84 37.35 12.79
N GLY A 47 -1.97 37.54 12.09
CA GLY A 47 -2.03 38.10 10.74
C GLY A 47 -1.61 37.12 9.64
N ALA A 48 -1.55 35.81 9.92
CA ALA A 48 -1.18 34.82 8.92
C ALA A 48 -2.29 34.61 7.88
N THR A 49 -1.90 34.35 6.63
CA THR A 49 -2.85 34.03 5.56
C THR A 49 -3.35 32.58 5.67
N LYS A 50 -4.53 32.29 5.10
CA LYS A 50 -5.13 30.94 5.11
C LYS A 50 -4.18 29.86 4.58
N TRP A 51 -3.42 30.13 3.52
CA TRP A 51 -2.44 29.18 2.97
C TRP A 51 -1.28 28.93 3.94
N HIS A 52 -0.81 29.98 4.63
CA HIS A 52 0.25 29.85 5.64
C HIS A 52 -0.22 29.01 6.83
N THR A 53 -1.44 29.25 7.32
CA THR A 53 -2.05 28.46 8.42
C THR A 53 -2.18 26.99 8.03
N ILE A 54 -2.68 26.68 6.83
CA ILE A 54 -2.82 25.28 6.38
C ILE A 54 -1.46 24.60 6.27
N SER A 55 -0.51 25.22 5.58
CA SER A 55 0.78 24.58 5.26
C SER A 55 1.74 24.47 6.46
N LYS A 56 1.75 25.44 7.37
CA LYS A 56 2.71 25.50 8.49
C LYS A 56 2.14 25.18 9.86
N VAL A 57 0.82 25.19 10.04
CA VAL A 57 0.20 24.92 11.34
C VAL A 57 -0.62 23.63 11.27
N VAL A 58 -1.61 23.58 10.38
CA VAL A 58 -2.57 22.46 10.33
C VAL A 58 -1.94 21.18 9.80
N ILE A 59 -1.23 21.23 8.65
CA ILE A 59 -0.61 20.03 8.07
C ILE A 59 0.42 19.43 9.04
N PRO A 60 1.39 20.19 9.61
CA PRO A 60 2.34 19.65 10.58
C PRO A 60 1.69 19.06 11.82
N ALA A 61 0.64 19.70 12.34
CA ALA A 61 -0.11 19.19 13.50
C ALA A 61 -0.84 17.86 13.19
N ALA A 62 -1.32 17.67 11.96
CA ALA A 62 -2.02 16.45 11.54
C ALA A 62 -1.08 15.32 11.05
N VAL A 63 0.24 15.52 10.98
CA VAL A 63 1.19 14.53 10.42
C VAL A 63 1.09 13.17 11.10
N GLU A 64 0.90 13.13 12.42
CA GLU A 64 0.76 11.86 13.15
C GLU A 64 -0.46 11.05 12.70
N GLY A 65 -1.60 11.72 12.50
CA GLY A 65 -2.81 11.08 12.00
C GLY A 65 -2.66 10.66 10.54
N ILE A 66 -2.07 11.51 9.70
CA ILE A 66 -1.82 11.21 8.28
C ILE A 66 -0.88 10.01 8.13
N THR A 67 0.23 9.98 8.88
CA THR A 67 1.19 8.88 8.83
C THR A 67 0.55 7.56 9.26
N THR A 68 -0.22 7.57 10.35
CA THR A 68 -0.98 6.38 10.80
C THR A 68 -1.96 5.90 9.74
N GLY A 69 -2.70 6.81 9.10
CA GLY A 69 -3.62 6.50 8.02
C GLY A 69 -2.96 5.85 6.80
N VAL A 70 -1.82 6.39 6.38
CA VAL A 70 -1.02 5.85 5.26
C VAL A 70 -0.49 4.45 5.60
N ILE A 71 -0.03 4.23 6.83
CA ILE A 71 0.46 2.93 7.30
C ILE A 71 -0.65 1.87 7.26
N LEU A 72 -1.82 2.19 7.81
CA LEU A 72 -2.98 1.29 7.78
C LEU A 72 -3.43 1.01 6.34
N GLY A 73 -3.36 2.01 5.46
CA GLY A 73 -3.62 1.85 4.03
C GLY A 73 -2.65 0.88 3.35
N MET A 74 -1.35 1.01 3.61
CA MET A 74 -0.34 0.08 3.08
C MET A 74 -0.57 -1.35 3.57
N GLY A 75 -0.86 -1.53 4.85
CA GLY A 75 -1.19 -2.85 5.42
C GLY A 75 -2.39 -3.49 4.72
N ARG A 76 -3.40 -2.70 4.37
CA ARG A 76 -4.58 -3.17 3.62
C ARG A 76 -4.24 -3.63 2.20
N ILE A 77 -3.35 -2.93 1.50
CA ILE A 77 -2.92 -3.31 0.14
C ILE A 77 -2.08 -4.60 0.16
N ILE A 78 -1.16 -4.73 1.13
CA ILE A 78 -0.26 -5.90 1.23
C ILE A 78 -1.07 -7.19 1.44
N GLY A 79 -2.17 -7.11 2.19
CA GLY A 79 -3.06 -8.23 2.45
C GLY A 79 -4.10 -8.51 1.36
N ASP A 80 -4.23 -7.67 0.34
CA ASP A 80 -5.26 -7.87 -0.70
C ASP A 80 -4.82 -8.95 -1.70
N THR A 81 -5.54 -10.06 -1.71
CA THR A 81 -5.32 -11.18 -2.63
C THR A 81 -6.26 -11.12 -3.83
N ALA A 82 -7.46 -10.54 -3.67
CA ALA A 82 -8.57 -10.66 -4.61
C ALA A 82 -8.33 -9.81 -5.86
N ILE A 83 -7.97 -8.53 -5.69
CA ILE A 83 -7.72 -7.62 -6.81
C ILE A 83 -6.48 -8.06 -7.57
N VAL A 84 -5.44 -8.45 -6.83
CA VAL A 84 -4.19 -8.92 -7.41
C VAL A 84 -4.41 -10.18 -8.25
N TRP A 85 -5.18 -11.14 -7.74
CA TRP A 85 -5.53 -12.35 -8.49
C TRP A 85 -6.35 -12.04 -9.75
N LEU A 86 -7.34 -11.15 -9.63
CA LEU A 86 -8.23 -10.80 -10.74
C LEU A 86 -7.50 -10.07 -11.87
N VAL A 87 -6.56 -9.18 -11.52
CA VAL A 87 -5.87 -8.32 -12.50
C VAL A 87 -4.60 -8.96 -13.05
N LEU A 88 -3.79 -9.64 -12.23
CA LEU A 88 -2.62 -10.36 -12.74
C LEU A 88 -2.99 -11.72 -13.33
N GLY A 89 -4.09 -12.34 -12.88
CA GLY A 89 -4.42 -13.71 -13.22
C GLY A 89 -3.53 -14.71 -12.48
N GLY A 90 -3.97 -15.96 -12.40
CA GLY A 90 -3.28 -17.06 -11.70
C GLY A 90 -1.96 -17.52 -12.34
N THR A 91 -1.26 -16.67 -13.08
CA THR A 91 0.02 -17.00 -13.69
C THR A 91 1.13 -17.02 -12.65
N LEU A 92 1.66 -18.22 -12.38
CA LEU A 92 2.77 -18.43 -11.43
C LEU A 92 4.14 -18.00 -11.96
N ARG A 93 4.25 -17.75 -13.27
CA ARG A 93 5.52 -17.45 -13.94
C ARG A 93 5.52 -16.01 -14.42
N MET A 94 6.59 -15.28 -14.12
CA MET A 94 6.84 -13.98 -14.76
C MET A 94 7.03 -14.20 -16.27
N THR A 95 6.26 -13.50 -17.08
CA THR A 95 6.30 -13.61 -18.55
C THR A 95 7.42 -12.76 -19.20
N GLY A 96 8.28 -12.15 -18.39
CA GLY A 96 9.42 -11.36 -18.86
C GLY A 96 10.59 -12.23 -19.36
N ALA A 97 11.15 -11.88 -20.51
CA ALA A 97 12.27 -12.58 -21.13
C ALA A 97 13.63 -12.35 -20.44
N ALA A 98 13.70 -11.43 -19.47
CA ALA A 98 14.94 -11.02 -18.83
C ALA A 98 14.79 -10.89 -17.30
N PRO A 99 15.89 -10.99 -16.53
CA PRO A 99 15.82 -10.97 -15.07
C PRO A 99 15.34 -9.61 -14.53
N TRP A 100 14.49 -9.64 -13.51
CA TRP A 100 13.91 -8.44 -12.88
C TRP A 100 14.98 -7.50 -12.26
N TYR A 101 16.16 -8.03 -11.92
CA TYR A 101 17.25 -7.28 -11.29
C TYR A 101 18.08 -6.44 -12.27
N ALA A 102 17.86 -6.58 -13.58
CA ALA A 102 18.57 -5.79 -14.60
C ALA A 102 17.90 -4.40 -14.76
N PRO A 103 18.65 -3.29 -14.60
CA PRO A 103 18.09 -1.93 -14.62
C PRO A 103 17.34 -1.57 -15.90
N GLN A 104 17.73 -2.16 -17.04
CA GLN A 104 17.13 -1.88 -18.34
C GLN A 104 15.70 -2.45 -18.47
N ASN A 105 15.32 -3.37 -17.57
CA ASN A 105 14.11 -4.18 -17.70
C ASN A 105 13.02 -3.84 -16.67
N TRP A 106 13.22 -2.84 -15.81
CA TRP A 106 12.24 -2.49 -14.76
C TRP A 106 10.89 -2.05 -15.35
N ILE A 107 10.91 -1.20 -16.38
CA ILE A 107 9.69 -0.73 -17.06
C ILE A 107 9.00 -1.90 -17.77
N SER A 108 9.76 -2.77 -18.42
CA SER A 108 9.24 -3.96 -19.10
C SER A 108 8.65 -4.97 -18.10
N THR A 109 9.25 -5.12 -16.92
CA THR A 109 8.76 -6.00 -15.84
C THR A 109 7.43 -5.53 -15.29
N LEU A 110 7.24 -4.21 -15.13
CA LEU A 110 5.97 -3.63 -14.69
C LEU A 110 4.83 -3.85 -15.69
N GLN A 111 5.15 -3.93 -16.98
CA GLN A 111 4.20 -4.23 -18.06
C GLN A 111 3.89 -5.73 -18.19
N ASN A 112 4.73 -6.59 -17.62
CA ASN A 112 4.55 -8.04 -17.64
C ASN A 112 3.63 -8.50 -16.51
N THR A 113 3.20 -9.75 -16.61
CA THR A 113 2.39 -10.45 -15.62
C THR A 113 3.29 -11.26 -14.69
N GLY A 114 2.86 -11.49 -13.45
CA GLY A 114 3.58 -12.35 -12.53
C GLY A 114 2.74 -12.73 -11.32
N CYS A 115 3.41 -13.33 -10.33
CA CYS A 115 2.80 -13.82 -9.11
C CYS A 115 3.27 -12.99 -7.91
N THR A 116 2.33 -12.63 -7.05
CA THR A 116 2.59 -12.09 -5.70
C THR A 116 2.48 -13.19 -4.65
N LEU A 117 3.08 -12.98 -3.48
CA LEU A 117 3.02 -13.95 -2.39
C LEU A 117 1.56 -14.30 -1.98
N THR A 118 0.68 -13.30 -1.98
CA THR A 118 -0.77 -13.45 -1.74
C THR A 118 -1.44 -14.31 -2.81
N SER A 119 -1.15 -14.06 -4.09
CA SER A 119 -1.69 -14.87 -5.20
C SER A 119 -1.11 -16.30 -5.23
N TYR A 120 0.12 -16.50 -4.77
CA TYR A 120 0.76 -17.82 -4.69
C TYR A 120 0.06 -18.70 -3.65
N ILE A 121 -0.25 -18.14 -2.47
CA ILE A 121 -1.02 -18.82 -1.43
C ILE A 121 -2.40 -19.20 -1.97
N TYR A 122 -3.07 -18.29 -2.71
CA TYR A 122 -4.37 -18.58 -3.30
C TYR A 122 -4.31 -19.70 -4.34
N PHE A 123 -3.33 -19.69 -5.25
CA PHE A 123 -3.15 -20.75 -6.26
C PHE A 123 -2.94 -22.13 -5.61
N THR A 124 -2.15 -22.16 -4.53
CA THR A 124 -1.70 -23.40 -3.89
C THR A 124 -2.69 -23.92 -2.84
N SER A 125 -3.59 -23.05 -2.37
CA SER A 125 -4.71 -23.37 -1.48
C SER A 125 -5.70 -24.36 -2.13
N PRO A 126 -6.48 -25.12 -1.35
CA PRO A 126 -7.59 -25.93 -1.88
C PRO A 126 -8.65 -25.15 -2.67
N ALA A 127 -8.68 -23.82 -2.56
CA ALA A 127 -9.51 -22.95 -3.39
C ALA A 127 -8.91 -22.71 -4.80
N GLY A 128 -7.64 -23.04 -5.03
CA GLY A 128 -6.92 -22.93 -6.29
C GLY A 128 -6.61 -24.29 -6.93
N GLU A 129 -5.95 -24.26 -8.10
CA GLU A 129 -5.68 -25.46 -8.91
C GLU A 129 -4.54 -26.34 -8.37
N GLY A 130 -3.69 -25.82 -7.48
CA GLY A 130 -2.47 -26.51 -7.02
C GLY A 130 -2.67 -27.62 -5.97
N ASN A 131 -3.81 -27.61 -5.25
CA ASN A 131 -4.22 -28.58 -4.22
C ASN A 131 -3.10 -29.10 -3.28
N ASN A 132 -2.17 -28.23 -2.87
CA ASN A 132 -1.03 -28.60 -2.03
C ASN A 132 -1.08 -27.85 -0.69
N TYR A 133 -1.87 -28.40 0.23
CA TYR A 133 -2.16 -27.82 1.54
C TYR A 133 -0.90 -27.43 2.32
N THR A 134 0.11 -28.30 2.32
CA THR A 134 1.33 -28.12 3.11
C THR A 134 2.13 -26.89 2.66
N VAL A 135 2.22 -26.67 1.34
CA VAL A 135 2.93 -25.52 0.78
C VAL A 135 2.13 -24.23 0.97
N ALA A 136 0.80 -24.29 0.87
CA ALA A 136 -0.07 -23.14 1.11
C ALA A 136 0.02 -22.63 2.55
N PHE A 137 -0.03 -23.53 3.54
CA PHE A 137 0.13 -23.15 4.96
C PHE A 137 1.53 -22.63 5.27
N GLY A 138 2.58 -23.23 4.68
CA GLY A 138 3.95 -22.72 4.81
C GLY A 138 4.10 -21.30 4.26
N ALA A 139 3.60 -21.04 3.05
CA ALA A 139 3.62 -19.72 2.44
C ALA A 139 2.80 -18.69 3.22
N ALA A 140 1.63 -19.09 3.75
CA ALA A 140 0.81 -18.23 4.60
C ALA A 140 1.52 -17.85 5.91
N CYS A 141 2.21 -18.79 6.56
CA CYS A 141 3.00 -18.51 7.76
C CYS A 141 4.10 -17.49 7.47
N VAL A 142 4.83 -17.66 6.36
CA VAL A 142 5.87 -16.70 5.94
C VAL A 142 5.28 -15.32 5.70
N LEU A 143 4.13 -15.24 5.00
CA LEU A 143 3.45 -13.99 4.74
C LEU A 143 3.03 -13.29 6.04
N ILE A 144 2.45 -14.01 7.00
CA ILE A 144 2.05 -13.48 8.31
C ILE A 144 3.27 -12.92 9.05
N VAL A 145 4.38 -13.66 9.08
CA VAL A 145 5.62 -13.20 9.73
C VAL A 145 6.14 -11.92 9.08
N ILE A 146 6.11 -11.83 7.74
CA ILE A 146 6.50 -10.61 7.02
C ILE A 146 5.59 -9.44 7.37
N ILE A 147 4.27 -9.63 7.42
CA ILE A 147 3.32 -8.58 7.78
C ILE A 147 3.56 -8.10 9.21
N ILE A 148 3.74 -9.02 10.17
CA ILE A 148 4.02 -8.68 11.56
C ILE A 148 5.34 -7.91 11.67
N ALA A 149 6.39 -8.37 11.00
CA ALA A 149 7.69 -7.70 11.00
C ALA A 149 7.61 -6.28 10.40
N LEU A 150 6.91 -6.13 9.27
CA LEU A 150 6.72 -4.85 8.62
C LEU A 150 5.91 -3.88 9.49
N ASN A 151 4.77 -4.32 10.04
CA ASN A 151 3.94 -3.50 10.93
C ASN A 151 4.70 -3.14 12.22
N ALA A 152 5.49 -4.05 12.77
CA ALA A 152 6.32 -3.79 13.95
C ALA A 152 7.42 -2.77 13.66
N LEU A 153 8.14 -2.89 12.54
CA LEU A 153 9.15 -1.92 12.13
C LEU A 153 8.56 -0.52 11.97
N ILE A 154 7.39 -0.44 11.33
CA ILE A 154 6.68 0.82 11.15
C ILE A 154 6.26 1.40 12.51
N ALA A 155 5.73 0.59 13.41
CA ALA A 155 5.34 1.03 14.75
C ALA A 155 6.54 1.53 15.57
N VAL A 156 7.68 0.86 15.49
CA VAL A 156 8.92 1.27 16.16
C VAL A 156 9.42 2.61 15.62
N ILE A 157 9.46 2.77 14.29
CA ILE A 157 9.86 4.03 13.64
C ILE A 157 8.89 5.16 13.98
N GLY A 158 7.58 4.88 14.00
CA GLY A 158 6.54 5.85 14.38
C GLY A 158 6.68 6.31 15.83
N ASN A 159 6.92 5.39 16.76
CA ASN A 159 7.11 5.72 18.18
C ASN A 159 8.39 6.54 18.43
N MET A 160 9.46 6.33 17.67
CA MET A 160 10.68 7.15 17.79
C MET A 160 10.45 8.63 17.42
N ARG A 161 9.42 8.95 16.62
CA ARG A 161 9.05 10.34 16.30
C ARG A 161 8.22 11.02 17.39
N ARG A 162 7.57 10.28 18.29
CA ARG A 162 6.76 10.82 19.40
C ARG A 162 7.56 11.36 20.59
N VAL A 163 8.87 11.08 20.66
CA VAL A 163 9.73 11.43 21.80
C VAL A 163 10.52 12.74 21.56
N LYS A 164 10.22 13.48 20.50
CA LYS A 164 10.72 14.84 20.24
C LYS A 164 9.57 15.80 20.11
#